data_AF-A0A6B0ZGU0-F1
#
_entry.id   AF-A0A6B0ZGU0-F1
#
_cell.length_a   1.000
_cell.length_b   1.000
_cell.length_c   1.000
_cell.angle_alpha   90.00
_cell.angle_beta   90.00
_cell.angle_gamma   90.00
#
_symmetry.space_group_name_H-M   'P 1'
#
loop_
_entity.id
_entity.type
_entity.pdbx_description
1 polymer ?
#
loop_
_entity_poly.entity_id
_entity_poly.type
_entity_poly.pdbx_seq_one_letter_code
_entity_poly.pdbx_strand_id
1 'polypeptide(L)'
;MDLTAVIIVVIAVIMVGFAVVAAVRRRDDSVQDAVEAAIASVVGEAREAFDSRLSTGKTELEQRHRAIDEQVQGFKAEVKTMRDALTSMQTDAAKQHGTIAEQLSEAARGTSELTKTTGQLKDVLSNPTARGKWGERMAEDVLRVAGMKENVNYLKQTKLPTGKIPDYTFLLPKDERLHM
;
A
#
# COMPACT_ATOMS: atom_id res chain seq x y z
N MET A 1 -116.80 -48.70 8.63
CA MET A 1 -115.33 -48.61 8.62
C MET A 1 -114.94 -47.81 9.85
N ASP A 2 -114.24 -48.46 10.79
CA ASP A 2 -114.02 -47.91 12.12
C ASP A 2 -112.93 -46.84 12.11
N LEU A 3 -113.25 -45.68 12.70
CA LEU A 3 -112.42 -44.47 12.76
C LEU A 3 -111.03 -44.72 13.40
N THR A 4 -110.95 -45.71 14.30
CA THR A 4 -109.72 -46.11 15.00
C THR A 4 -108.68 -46.73 14.07
N ALA A 5 -109.09 -47.52 13.08
CA ALA A 5 -108.19 -48.17 12.14
C ALA A 5 -107.52 -47.14 11.19
N VAL A 6 -108.27 -46.12 10.77
CA VAL A 6 -107.76 -45.05 9.90
C VAL A 6 -106.72 -44.20 10.63
N ILE A 7 -106.95 -43.88 11.90
CA ILE A 7 -106.02 -43.07 12.71
C ILE A 7 -104.67 -43.78 12.90
N ILE A 8 -104.68 -45.10 13.16
CA ILE A 8 -103.45 -45.88 13.36
C ILE A 8 -102.60 -45.91 12.08
N VAL A 9 -103.23 -46.07 10.91
CA VAL A 9 -102.52 -46.07 9.62
C VAL A 9 -101.89 -44.71 9.33
N VAL A 10 -102.61 -43.62 9.61
CA VAL A 10 -102.09 -42.26 9.41
C VAL A 10 -100.90 -41.98 10.33
N ILE A 11 -100.98 -42.37 11.60
CA ILE A 11 -99.87 -42.21 12.57
C ILE A 11 -98.66 -43.06 12.14
N ALA A 12 -98.88 -44.28 11.65
CA ALA A 12 -97.79 -45.14 11.16
C ALA A 12 -97.08 -44.52 9.95
N VAL A 13 -97.82 -43.95 9.00
CA VAL A 13 -97.24 -43.26 7.83
C VAL A 13 -96.45 -42.01 8.25
N ILE A 14 -96.94 -41.25 9.23
CA ILE A 14 -96.24 -40.06 9.75
C ILE A 14 -94.97 -40.46 10.51
N MET A 15 -95.02 -41.52 11.32
CA MET A 15 -93.85 -42.05 12.05
C MET A 15 -92.78 -42.58 11.10
N VAL A 16 -93.17 -43.31 10.05
CA VAL A 16 -92.24 -43.78 9.02
C VAL A 16 -91.65 -42.60 8.23
N GLY A 17 -92.48 -41.63 7.85
CA GLY A 17 -92.03 -40.40 7.20
C GLY A 17 -91.05 -39.61 8.07
N PHE A 18 -91.35 -39.46 9.37
CA PHE A 18 -90.49 -38.78 10.33
C PHE A 18 -89.17 -39.54 10.56
N ALA A 19 -89.21 -40.87 10.65
CA ALA A 19 -88.03 -41.71 10.80
C ALA A 19 -87.13 -41.66 9.56
N VAL A 20 -87.70 -41.64 8.36
CA VAL A 20 -86.96 -41.49 7.10
C VAL A 20 -86.33 -40.10 7.00
N VAL A 21 -87.07 -39.04 7.33
CA VAL A 21 -86.54 -37.66 7.34
C VAL A 21 -85.45 -37.49 8.40
N ALA A 22 -85.63 -38.08 9.59
CA ALA A 22 -84.61 -38.06 10.65
C ALA A 22 -83.36 -38.85 10.27
N ALA A 23 -83.50 -39.97 9.55
CA ALA A 23 -82.37 -40.75 9.07
C ALA A 23 -81.58 -40.06 7.93
N VAL A 24 -82.28 -39.33 7.05
CA VAL A 24 -81.64 -38.53 5.99
C VAL A 24 -80.91 -37.32 6.57
N ARG A 25 -81.53 -36.59 7.52
CA ARG A 25 -80.87 -35.46 8.21
C ARG A 25 -79.60 -35.86 8.97
N ARG A 26 -79.60 -37.02 9.63
CA ARG A 26 -78.40 -37.56 10.31
C ARG A 26 -77.23 -37.84 9.35
N ARG A 27 -77.50 -38.11 8.07
CA ARG A 27 -76.45 -38.28 7.06
C ARG A 27 -75.89 -36.96 6.58
N ASP A 28 -76.71 -35.92 6.40
CA ASP A 28 -76.22 -34.59 6.04
C ASP A 28 -75.38 -33.95 7.15
N ASP A 29 -75.81 -34.05 8.41
CA ASP A 29 -75.07 -33.45 9.55
C ASP A 29 -73.70 -34.12 9.75
N SER A 30 -73.62 -35.45 9.66
CA SER A 30 -72.35 -36.19 9.82
C SER A 30 -71.40 -36.02 8.63
N VAL A 31 -71.93 -35.79 7.43
CA VAL A 31 -71.11 -35.46 6.25
C VAL A 31 -70.63 -34.01 6.31
N GLN A 32 -71.44 -33.07 6.79
CA GLN A 32 -71.01 -31.69 7.03
C GLN A 32 -69.90 -31.61 8.07
N ASP A 33 -70.06 -32.27 9.22
CA ASP A 33 -69.04 -32.28 10.28
C ASP A 33 -67.72 -32.90 9.80
N ALA A 34 -67.79 -33.98 9.01
CA ALA A 34 -66.60 -34.63 8.46
C ALA A 34 -65.88 -33.76 7.41
N VAL A 35 -66.63 -33.04 6.58
CA VAL A 35 -66.08 -32.10 5.59
C VAL A 35 -65.47 -30.89 6.28
N GLU A 36 -66.11 -30.36 7.33
CA GLU A 36 -65.59 -29.21 8.09
C GLU A 36 -64.31 -29.59 8.86
N ALA A 37 -64.27 -30.79 9.45
CA ALA A 37 -63.07 -31.33 10.09
C ALA A 37 -61.92 -31.57 9.10
N ALA A 38 -62.21 -32.09 7.91
CA ALA A 38 -61.20 -32.31 6.87
C ALA A 38 -60.66 -30.97 6.31
N ILE A 39 -61.53 -29.97 6.11
CA ILE A 39 -61.11 -28.63 5.71
C ILE A 39 -60.26 -27.99 6.81
N ALA A 40 -60.66 -28.11 8.08
CA ALA A 40 -59.90 -27.59 9.20
C ALA A 40 -58.51 -28.24 9.32
N SER A 41 -58.39 -29.56 9.10
CA SER A 41 -57.09 -30.25 9.16
C SER A 41 -56.20 -29.87 7.98
N VAL A 42 -56.74 -29.80 6.75
CA VAL A 42 -55.98 -29.40 5.56
C VAL A 42 -55.54 -27.94 5.64
N VAL A 43 -56.40 -27.04 6.15
CA VAL A 43 -56.04 -25.64 6.39
C VAL A 43 -55.01 -25.51 7.52
N GLY A 44 -55.11 -26.34 8.56
CA GLY A 44 -54.14 -26.40 9.66
C GLY A 44 -52.75 -26.85 9.18
N GLU A 45 -52.68 -27.99 8.49
CA GLU A 45 -51.44 -28.52 7.92
C GLU A 45 -50.85 -27.57 6.87
N ALA A 46 -51.69 -26.96 6.03
CA ALA A 46 -51.22 -25.96 5.07
C ALA A 46 -50.62 -24.73 5.77
N ARG A 47 -51.26 -24.22 6.84
CA ARG A 47 -50.73 -23.10 7.64
C ARG A 47 -49.40 -23.46 8.30
N GLU A 48 -49.29 -24.63 8.90
CA GLU A 48 -48.07 -25.08 9.56
C GLU A 48 -46.92 -25.31 8.56
N ALA A 49 -47.22 -25.90 7.40
CA ALA A 49 -46.27 -26.04 6.31
C ALA A 49 -45.83 -24.66 5.73
N PHE A 50 -46.76 -23.70 5.63
CA PHE A 50 -46.44 -22.34 5.20
C PHE A 50 -45.58 -21.59 6.22
N ASP A 51 -45.90 -21.66 7.51
CA ASP A 51 -45.10 -21.03 8.59
C ASP A 51 -43.71 -21.66 8.69
N SER A 52 -43.61 -22.98 8.55
CA SER A 52 -42.34 -23.70 8.48
C SER A 52 -41.49 -23.23 7.28
N ARG A 53 -42.08 -23.10 6.08
CA ARG A 53 -41.37 -22.57 4.91
C ARG A 53 -40.99 -21.10 5.05
N LEU A 54 -41.85 -20.27 5.64
CA LEU A 54 -41.58 -18.85 5.89
C LEU A 54 -40.45 -18.66 6.90
N SER A 55 -40.45 -19.43 7.99
CA SER A 55 -39.38 -19.39 9.01
C SER A 55 -38.06 -19.90 8.46
N THR A 56 -38.08 -20.99 7.68
CA THR A 56 -36.89 -21.52 7.00
C THR A 56 -36.35 -20.51 5.99
N GLY A 57 -37.21 -19.89 5.18
CA GLY A 57 -36.82 -18.86 4.22
C GLY A 57 -36.28 -17.61 4.88
N LYS A 58 -36.85 -17.17 6.01
CA LYS A 58 -36.30 -16.07 6.83
C LYS A 58 -34.91 -16.41 7.37
N THR A 59 -34.74 -17.64 7.87
CA THR A 59 -33.47 -18.09 8.44
C THR A 59 -32.39 -18.19 7.37
N GLU A 60 -32.73 -18.69 6.18
CA GLU A 60 -31.80 -18.74 5.04
C GLU A 60 -31.42 -17.33 4.56
N LEU A 61 -32.39 -16.41 4.49
CA LEU A 61 -32.12 -15.00 4.16
C LEU A 61 -31.20 -14.34 5.18
N GLU A 62 -31.46 -14.51 6.48
CA GLU A 62 -30.60 -14.03 7.57
C GLU A 62 -29.17 -14.58 7.45
N GLN A 63 -29.02 -15.88 7.19
CA GLN A 63 -27.72 -16.52 7.01
C GLN A 63 -26.96 -15.95 5.81
N ARG A 64 -27.63 -15.81 4.65
CA ARG A 64 -27.03 -15.18 3.47
C ARG A 64 -26.67 -13.72 3.74
N HIS A 65 -27.51 -12.98 4.45
CA HIS A 65 -27.26 -11.58 4.75
C HIS A 65 -26.01 -11.42 5.63
N ARG A 66 -25.87 -12.26 6.67
CA ARG A 66 -24.68 -12.30 7.53
C ARG A 66 -23.42 -12.69 6.75
N ALA A 67 -23.49 -13.69 5.89
CA ALA A 67 -22.35 -14.10 5.07
C ALA A 67 -21.90 -12.98 4.12
N ILE A 68 -22.86 -12.24 3.54
CA ILE A 68 -22.57 -11.07 2.70
C ILE A 68 -21.94 -9.96 3.55
N ASP A 69 -22.48 -9.65 4.72
CA ASP A 69 -21.92 -8.62 5.60
C ASP A 69 -20.50 -8.96 6.05
N GLU A 70 -20.22 -10.21 6.41
CA GLU A 70 -18.86 -10.67 6.74
C GLU A 70 -17.91 -10.51 5.54
N GLN A 71 -18.33 -10.92 4.34
CA GLN A 71 -17.52 -10.74 3.14
C GLN A 71 -17.27 -9.27 2.79
N VAL A 72 -18.29 -8.41 2.91
CA VAL A 72 -18.19 -6.97 2.66
C VAL A 72 -17.25 -6.32 3.68
N GLN A 73 -17.35 -6.71 4.96
CA GLN A 73 -16.42 -6.25 5.99
C GLN A 73 -14.99 -6.70 5.71
N GLY A 74 -14.79 -7.98 5.33
CA GLY A 74 -13.49 -8.50 4.93
C GLY A 74 -12.90 -7.74 3.75
N PHE A 75 -13.70 -7.49 2.71
CA PHE A 75 -13.28 -6.71 1.55
C PHE A 75 -12.93 -5.27 1.92
N LYS A 76 -13.73 -4.62 2.78
CA LYS A 76 -13.46 -3.26 3.26
C LYS A 76 -12.15 -3.20 4.04
N ALA A 77 -11.86 -4.20 4.87
CA ALA A 77 -10.61 -4.31 5.60
C ALA A 77 -9.42 -4.48 4.63
N GLU A 78 -9.53 -5.37 3.64
CA GLU A 78 -8.48 -5.60 2.64
C GLU A 78 -8.19 -4.35 1.81
N VAL A 79 -9.24 -3.67 1.33
CA VAL A 79 -9.12 -2.39 0.60
C VAL A 79 -8.48 -1.31 1.47
N LYS A 80 -8.78 -1.29 2.77
CA LYS A 80 -8.13 -0.37 3.70
C LYS A 80 -6.63 -0.68 3.83
N THR A 81 -6.27 -1.94 4.04
CA THR A 81 -4.87 -2.38 4.10
C THR A 81 -4.11 -2.03 2.82
N MET A 82 -4.71 -2.27 1.66
CA MET A 82 -4.10 -1.93 0.37
C MET A 82 -3.93 -0.41 0.19
N ARG A 83 -4.93 0.39 0.61
CA ARG A 83 -4.81 1.86 0.60
C ARG A 83 -3.69 2.33 1.54
N ASP A 84 -3.62 1.79 2.75
CA ASP A 84 -2.60 2.15 3.74
C ASP A 84 -1.19 1.81 3.20
N ALA A 85 -1.02 0.64 2.57
CA ALA A 85 0.24 0.23 1.92
C ALA A 85 0.61 1.10 0.71
N LEU A 86 -0.37 1.50 -0.11
CA LEU A 86 -0.12 2.43 -1.23
C LEU A 86 0.31 3.81 -0.73
N THR A 87 -0.31 4.32 0.33
CA THR A 87 0.07 5.60 0.93
C THR A 87 1.45 5.55 1.56
N SER A 88 1.82 4.45 2.23
CA SER A 88 3.18 4.28 2.76
C SER A 88 4.20 4.23 1.62
N MET A 89 3.93 3.47 0.56
CA MET A 89 4.81 3.36 -0.60
C MET A 89 4.99 4.71 -1.33
N GLN A 90 3.91 5.49 -1.48
CA GLN A 90 3.99 6.84 -2.06
C GLN A 90 4.84 7.77 -1.19
N THR A 91 4.70 7.69 0.14
CA THR A 91 5.48 8.49 1.09
C THR A 91 6.96 8.13 1.04
N ASP A 92 7.28 6.84 0.99
CA ASP A 92 8.65 6.35 0.90
C ASP A 92 9.29 6.70 -0.44
N ALA A 93 8.54 6.59 -1.55
CA ALA A 93 9.00 7.03 -2.86
C ALA A 93 9.31 8.53 -2.87
N ALA A 94 8.45 9.37 -2.28
CA ALA A 94 8.68 10.80 -2.18
C ALA A 94 9.95 11.13 -1.38
N LYS A 95 10.18 10.44 -0.24
CA LYS A 95 11.41 10.59 0.55
C LYS A 95 12.65 10.18 -0.23
N GLN A 96 12.63 9.00 -0.87
CA GLN A 96 13.75 8.51 -1.66
C GLN A 96 14.07 9.45 -2.82
N HIS A 97 13.07 9.96 -3.53
CA HIS A 97 13.25 10.94 -4.60
C HIS A 97 13.87 12.24 -4.08
N GLY A 98 13.44 12.71 -2.90
CA GLY A 98 14.05 13.85 -2.22
C GLY A 98 15.53 13.64 -1.93
N THR A 99 15.88 12.50 -1.32
CA THR A 99 17.28 12.14 -1.01
C THR A 99 18.12 12.02 -2.29
N ILE A 100 17.60 11.41 -3.35
CA ILE A 100 18.30 11.30 -4.63
C ILE A 100 18.54 12.69 -5.25
N ALA A 101 17.54 13.58 -5.23
CA ALA A 101 17.68 14.93 -5.73
C ALA A 101 18.73 15.73 -4.96
N GLU A 102 18.78 15.57 -3.64
CA GLU A 102 19.78 16.20 -2.77
C GLU A 102 21.19 15.67 -3.06
N GLN A 103 21.37 14.36 -3.13
CA GLN A 103 22.65 13.73 -3.50
C GLN A 103 23.12 14.15 -4.90
N LEU A 104 22.21 14.25 -5.86
CA LEU A 104 22.53 14.69 -7.22
C LEU A 104 22.96 16.16 -7.23
N SER A 105 22.30 17.02 -6.44
CA SER A 105 22.67 18.42 -6.28
C SER A 105 24.06 18.56 -5.64
N GLU A 106 24.35 17.77 -4.61
CA GLU A 106 25.67 17.75 -3.97
C GLU A 106 26.75 17.26 -4.94
N ALA A 107 26.49 16.19 -5.69
CA ALA A 107 27.41 15.69 -6.72
C ALA A 107 27.66 16.72 -7.83
N ALA A 108 26.62 17.43 -8.28
CA ALA A 108 26.73 18.51 -9.25
C ALA A 108 27.60 19.66 -8.71
N ARG A 109 27.40 20.04 -7.43
CA ARG A 109 28.22 21.05 -6.77
C ARG A 109 29.69 20.62 -6.67
N GLY A 110 29.94 19.38 -6.25
CA GLY A 110 31.30 18.82 -6.18
C GLY A 110 31.98 18.79 -7.55
N THR A 111 31.25 18.43 -8.60
CA THR A 111 31.75 18.42 -9.98
C THR A 111 32.09 19.83 -10.48
N SER A 112 31.27 20.82 -10.13
CA SER A 112 31.52 22.24 -10.46
C SER A 112 32.78 22.76 -9.77
N GLU A 113 32.95 22.50 -8.47
CA GLU A 113 34.16 22.88 -7.73
C GLU A 113 35.40 22.17 -8.29
N LEU A 114 35.31 20.87 -8.59
CA LEU A 114 36.42 20.14 -9.22
C LEU A 114 36.80 20.74 -10.58
N THR A 115 35.81 21.10 -11.40
CA THR A 115 36.03 21.75 -12.70
C THR A 115 36.73 23.09 -12.52
N LYS A 116 36.31 23.89 -11.53
CA LYS A 116 36.91 25.18 -11.19
C LYS A 116 38.36 25.03 -10.73
N THR A 117 38.64 24.13 -9.78
CA THR A 117 40.01 23.88 -9.30
C THR A 117 40.90 23.33 -10.41
N THR A 118 40.37 22.45 -11.26
CA THR A 118 41.12 21.93 -12.42
C THR A 118 41.40 23.04 -13.44
N GLY A 119 40.45 23.95 -13.67
CA GLY A 119 40.65 25.15 -14.48
C GLY A 119 41.75 26.05 -13.92
N GLN A 120 41.72 26.34 -12.62
CA GLN A 120 42.76 27.11 -11.94
C GLN A 120 44.13 26.44 -12.05
N LEU A 121 44.20 25.12 -11.85
CA LEU A 121 45.43 24.35 -12.01
C LEU A 121 45.95 24.43 -13.44
N LYS A 122 45.07 24.27 -14.44
CA LYS A 122 45.40 24.44 -15.86
C LYS A 122 45.93 25.85 -16.16
N ASP A 123 45.33 26.89 -15.60
CA ASP A 123 45.76 28.28 -15.80
C ASP A 123 47.15 28.53 -15.19
N VAL A 124 47.41 28.00 -14.00
CA VAL A 124 48.73 28.05 -13.35
C VAL A 124 49.77 27.27 -14.16
N LEU A 125 49.43 26.08 -14.64
CA LEU A 125 50.35 25.24 -15.42
C LEU A 125 50.58 25.79 -16.83
N SER A 126 49.63 26.51 -17.42
CA SER A 126 49.77 27.08 -18.76
C SER A 126 50.53 28.41 -18.77
N ASN A 127 50.50 29.18 -17.67
CA ASN A 127 51.23 30.44 -17.55
C ASN A 127 52.75 30.22 -17.33
N PRO A 128 53.63 30.65 -18.25
CA PRO A 128 55.08 30.49 -18.15
C PRO A 128 55.69 31.08 -16.87
N THR A 129 55.21 32.25 -16.43
CA THR A 129 55.71 32.92 -15.22
C THR A 129 55.27 32.19 -13.95
N ALA A 130 54.06 31.63 -13.95
CA ALA A 130 53.57 30.83 -12.81
C ALA A 130 54.28 29.48 -12.72
N ARG A 131 54.57 28.83 -13.86
CA ARG A 131 55.44 27.64 -13.93
C ARG A 131 56.84 27.91 -13.40
N GLY A 132 57.45 29.04 -13.76
CA GLY A 132 58.77 29.43 -13.24
C GLY A 132 58.78 29.49 -11.71
N LYS A 133 57.83 30.22 -11.12
CA LYS A 133 57.68 30.32 -9.65
C LYS A 133 57.35 28.97 -8.99
N TRP A 134 56.57 28.11 -9.64
CA TRP A 134 56.29 26.76 -9.16
C TRP A 134 57.51 25.85 -9.23
N GLY A 135 58.30 25.96 -10.29
CA GLY A 135 59.58 25.26 -10.43
C GLY A 135 60.58 25.69 -9.37
N GLU A 136 60.69 27.00 -9.13
CA GLU A 136 61.52 27.55 -8.03
C GLU A 136 61.08 27.01 -6.66
N ARG A 137 59.77 27.00 -6.39
CA ARG A 137 59.22 26.48 -5.12
C ARG A 137 59.38 24.97 -4.97
N MET A 138 59.20 24.21 -6.05
CA MET A 138 59.40 22.76 -6.06
C MET A 138 60.88 22.40 -5.85
N ALA A 139 61.79 23.14 -6.50
CA ALA A 139 63.22 23.00 -6.26
C ALA A 139 63.55 23.31 -4.80
N GLU A 140 62.97 24.35 -4.20
CA GLU A 140 63.15 24.67 -2.79
C GLU A 140 62.67 23.53 -1.87
N ASP A 141 61.50 22.96 -2.13
CA ASP A 141 60.97 21.87 -1.31
C ASP A 141 61.86 20.61 -1.43
N VAL A 142 62.39 20.31 -2.61
CA VAL A 142 63.36 19.21 -2.81
C VAL A 142 64.67 19.49 -2.06
N LEU A 143 65.21 20.71 -2.14
CA LEU A 143 66.42 21.11 -1.44
C LEU A 143 66.26 21.03 0.08
N ARG A 144 65.09 21.45 0.59
CA ARG A 144 64.75 21.37 2.01
C ARG A 144 64.66 19.92 2.49
N VAL A 145 64.03 19.04 1.72
CA VAL A 145 63.95 17.59 2.02
C VAL A 145 65.32 16.93 1.97
N ALA A 146 66.20 17.36 1.06
CA ALA A 146 67.60 16.95 1.00
C ALA A 146 68.47 17.51 2.15
N GLY A 147 67.89 18.28 3.07
CA GLY A 147 68.57 18.86 4.23
C GLY A 147 69.44 20.09 3.92
N MET A 148 69.34 20.63 2.70
CA MET A 148 70.07 21.82 2.29
C MET A 148 69.39 23.07 2.86
N LYS A 149 70.16 23.98 3.47
CA LYS A 149 69.65 25.22 4.04
C LYS A 149 70.00 26.42 3.18
N GLU A 150 69.02 27.28 2.94
CA GLU A 150 69.23 28.58 2.29
C GLU A 150 70.22 29.42 3.12
N ASN A 151 71.12 30.13 2.44
CA ASN A 151 72.26 30.88 3.01
C ASN A 151 73.39 30.04 3.61
N VAL A 152 73.30 28.71 3.59
CA VAL A 152 74.38 27.81 4.02
C VAL A 152 74.86 26.94 2.86
N ASN A 153 73.93 26.29 2.16
CA ASN A 153 74.23 25.37 1.06
C ASN A 153 73.94 26.00 -0.31
N TYR A 154 73.00 26.95 -0.38
CA TYR A 154 72.63 27.63 -1.62
C TYR A 154 72.09 29.05 -1.38
N LEU A 155 72.10 29.86 -2.43
CA LEU A 155 71.59 31.23 -2.49
C LEU A 155 70.60 31.38 -3.66
N LYS A 156 69.52 32.14 -3.47
CA LYS A 156 68.53 32.46 -4.52
C LYS A 156 68.90 33.76 -5.25
N GLN A 157 68.63 33.83 -6.56
CA GLN A 157 68.67 35.06 -7.38
C GLN A 157 69.91 35.96 -7.15
N THR A 158 71.11 35.36 -7.11
CA THR A 158 72.35 36.13 -6.92
C THR A 158 72.77 36.75 -8.25
N LYS A 159 72.68 38.08 -8.36
CA LYS A 159 73.11 38.79 -9.58
C LYS A 159 74.63 38.64 -9.77
N LEU A 160 75.05 37.96 -10.83
CA LEU A 160 76.47 37.85 -11.14
C LEU A 160 77.03 39.17 -11.67
N PRO A 161 78.36 39.40 -11.54
CA PRO A 161 79.05 40.54 -12.16
C PRO A 161 78.87 40.62 -13.68
N THR A 162 78.53 39.49 -14.32
CA THR A 162 78.28 39.35 -15.76
C THR A 162 76.86 39.76 -16.18
N GLY A 163 76.01 40.18 -15.25
CA GLY A 163 74.63 40.61 -15.53
C GLY A 163 73.59 39.49 -15.66
N LYS A 164 74.01 38.22 -15.64
CA LYS A 164 73.12 37.05 -15.58
C LYS A 164 72.63 36.83 -14.14
N ILE A 165 71.35 36.53 -13.99
CA ILE A 165 70.74 36.14 -12.70
C ILE A 165 70.40 34.65 -12.80
N PRO A 166 71.22 33.74 -12.26
CA PRO A 166 70.86 32.34 -12.07
C PRO A 166 69.74 32.22 -11.03
N ASP A 167 68.89 31.20 -11.21
CA ASP A 167 67.77 30.93 -10.32
C ASP A 167 68.31 30.45 -8.96
N TYR A 168 69.36 29.61 -8.98
CA TYR A 168 70.03 29.11 -7.77
C TYR A 168 71.56 29.11 -7.89
N THR A 169 72.25 29.43 -6.79
CA THR A 169 73.70 29.30 -6.66
C THR A 169 74.04 28.39 -5.48
N PHE A 170 74.63 27.23 -5.76
CA PHE A 170 75.09 26.30 -4.74
C PHE A 170 76.52 26.62 -4.29
N LEU A 171 76.74 26.55 -2.98
CA LEU A 171 78.04 26.79 -2.35
C LEU A 171 78.73 25.43 -2.14
N LEU A 172 79.88 25.23 -2.79
CA LEU A 172 80.65 23.99 -2.73
C LEU A 172 81.90 24.16 -1.84
N PRO A 173 82.45 23.05 -1.31
CA PRO A 173 83.73 23.09 -0.60
C PRO A 173 84.86 23.63 -1.49
N LYS A 174 85.81 24.37 -0.92
CA LYS A 174 86.94 25.06 -1.60
C LYS A 174 86.57 26.36 -2.34
N ASP A 175 85.56 27.09 -1.86
CA ASP A 175 85.08 28.36 -2.44
C ASP A 175 84.55 28.26 -3.89
N GLU A 176 84.25 27.03 -4.34
CA GLU A 176 83.63 26.80 -5.64
C GLU A 176 82.12 27.10 -5.60
N ARG A 177 81.58 27.59 -6.71
CA ARG A 177 80.15 27.95 -6.84
C ARG A 177 79.58 27.34 -8.10
N LEU A 178 78.41 26.71 -7.98
CA LEU A 178 77.66 26.19 -9.11
C LEU A 178 76.41 27.06 -9.33
N HIS A 179 76.27 27.61 -10.53
CA HIS A 179 75.13 28.43 -10.93
C HIS A 179 74.18 27.62 -11.82
N MET A 180 72.91 27.51 -11.42
CA MET A 180 71.81 26.98 -12.24
C MET A 180 70.89 28.12 -12.68
#